data_AF-A0AA36FNW1-F1
#
_entry.id   AF-A0AA36FNW1-F1
#
_cell.length_a   1.000
_cell.length_b   1.000
_cell.length_c   1.000
_cell.angle_alpha   90.00
_cell.angle_beta   90.00
_cell.angle_gamma   90.00
#
_symmetry.space_group_name_H-M   'P 1'
#
loop_
_entity.id
_entity.type
_entity.pdbx_description
1 polymer ?
#
loop_
_entity_poly.entity_id
_entity_poly.type
_entity_poly.pdbx_seq_one_letter_code
_entity_poly.pdbx_strand_id
1 'polypeptide(L)'
;MQFEKHCAPRSANQISSQIDCSQLKGTAVQWKGSVQSIRITGIENAFESLLGYVPESLGQTIRCFYDNNSTLISHPSGMRPNQCSLTAHNVYSFEVELSGPYGERVVSSSKGLLHVSATHAFTEMLKLLDEGDIVQFVALFDNYPIFRYPPRLKLVQLECIHCNKFQKNRHSHLRVTSSKMDRTGVWSRIFNAFKFFFHFVFAPFIRIR
;
A
#
# COMPACT_ATOMS: atom_id res chain seq x y z
N MET A 1 25.33 -4.13 0.10
CA MET A 1 24.29 -4.14 1.18
C MET A 1 24.59 -5.26 2.19
N GLN A 2 24.29 -5.11 3.49
CA GLN A 2 24.53 -6.18 4.49
C GLN A 2 23.63 -7.40 4.27
N PHE A 3 22.37 -7.17 3.90
CA PHE A 3 21.42 -8.23 3.53
C PHE A 3 21.92 -9.07 2.34
N GLU A 4 22.35 -8.42 1.27
CA GLU A 4 22.91 -9.08 0.09
C GLU A 4 24.17 -9.90 0.44
N LYS A 5 25.06 -9.39 1.28
CA LYS A 5 26.23 -10.17 1.75
C LYS A 5 25.83 -11.42 2.55
N HIS A 6 24.73 -11.35 3.30
CA HIS A 6 24.26 -12.46 4.13
C HIS A 6 23.49 -13.50 3.29
N CYS A 7 22.65 -13.04 2.36
CA CYS A 7 21.72 -13.87 1.59
C CYS A 7 22.11 -14.12 0.13
N ALA A 8 23.26 -13.62 -0.32
CA ALA A 8 23.77 -13.92 -1.65
C ALA A 8 24.06 -15.41 -1.82
N PRO A 9 23.79 -15.98 -3.00
CA PRO A 9 24.10 -17.37 -3.30
C PRO A 9 25.62 -17.59 -3.28
N ARG A 10 26.11 -18.50 -2.43
CA ARG A 10 27.54 -18.82 -2.28
C ARG A 10 27.96 -20.11 -2.97
N SER A 11 27.02 -21.03 -3.23
CA SER A 11 27.29 -22.32 -3.86
C SER A 11 26.09 -22.79 -4.67
N ALA A 12 26.25 -23.86 -5.46
CA ALA A 12 25.14 -24.46 -6.22
C ALA A 12 24.03 -24.98 -5.29
N ASN A 13 24.39 -25.53 -4.11
CA ASN A 13 23.44 -25.86 -3.08
C ASN A 13 23.23 -24.65 -2.15
N GLN A 14 22.09 -23.99 -2.32
CA GLN A 14 21.74 -22.77 -1.57
C GLN A 14 20.84 -23.04 -0.38
N ILE A 15 20.49 -24.30 -0.10
CA ILE A 15 19.45 -24.64 0.89
C ILE A 15 19.85 -24.14 2.29
N SER A 16 21.10 -24.34 2.71
CA SER A 16 21.58 -23.85 4.02
C SER A 16 21.49 -22.32 4.13
N SER A 17 21.99 -21.60 3.12
CA SER A 17 21.91 -20.13 3.10
C SER A 17 20.47 -19.61 3.03
N GLN A 18 19.57 -20.32 2.36
CA GLN A 18 18.15 -19.99 2.31
C GLN A 18 17.46 -20.20 3.67
N ILE A 19 17.80 -21.28 4.38
CA ILE A 19 17.30 -21.55 5.74
C ILE A 19 17.78 -20.45 6.69
N ASP A 20 19.06 -20.10 6.66
CA ASP A 20 19.61 -19.05 7.53
C ASP A 20 18.93 -17.69 7.26
N CYS A 21 18.79 -17.32 5.98
CA CYS A 21 18.09 -16.08 5.60
C CYS A 21 16.60 -16.07 5.93
N SER A 22 15.96 -17.23 6.02
CA SER A 22 14.55 -17.33 6.40
C SER A 22 14.30 -16.87 7.84
N GLN A 23 15.33 -16.85 8.69
CA GLN A 23 15.25 -16.39 10.08
C GLN A 23 15.15 -14.87 10.21
N LEU A 24 15.41 -14.12 9.13
CA LEU A 24 15.28 -12.66 9.11
C LEU A 24 13.81 -12.19 9.04
N LYS A 25 12.84 -13.12 8.99
CA LYS A 25 11.42 -12.78 9.01
C LYS A 25 11.08 -11.98 10.27
N GLY A 26 10.37 -10.86 10.08
CA GLY A 26 9.99 -9.97 11.17
C GLY A 26 11.08 -9.00 11.63
N THR A 27 12.31 -9.14 11.13
CA THR A 27 13.37 -8.17 11.42
C THR A 27 13.08 -6.85 10.72
N ALA A 28 13.09 -5.75 11.48
CA ALA A 28 12.95 -4.41 10.95
C ALA A 28 14.31 -3.88 10.49
N VAL A 29 14.33 -3.28 9.30
CA VAL A 29 15.51 -2.61 8.73
C VAL A 29 15.18 -1.15 8.53
N GLN A 30 16.08 -0.28 8.97
CA GLN A 30 16.03 1.15 8.71
C GLN A 30 16.96 1.47 7.55
N TRP A 31 16.43 2.15 6.53
CA TRP A 31 17.19 2.40 5.33
C TRP A 31 16.84 3.75 4.70
N LYS A 32 17.75 4.24 3.87
CA LYS A 32 17.64 5.49 3.11
C LYS A 32 17.90 5.16 1.66
N GLY A 33 16.94 5.46 0.79
CA GLY A 33 17.00 5.12 -0.63
C GLY A 33 16.37 6.20 -1.49
N SER A 34 16.55 6.07 -2.80
CA SER A 34 15.88 6.95 -3.78
C SER A 34 14.75 6.20 -4.47
N VAL A 35 13.58 6.84 -4.55
CA VAL A 35 12.38 6.31 -5.19
C VAL A 35 12.64 6.11 -6.68
N GLN A 36 12.32 4.92 -7.19
CA GLN A 36 12.36 4.61 -8.62
C GLN A 36 10.95 4.60 -9.20
N SER A 37 10.03 3.88 -8.55
CA SER A 37 8.65 3.81 -8.99
C SER A 37 7.70 3.58 -7.82
N ILE A 38 6.46 4.03 -7.95
CA ILE A 38 5.37 3.78 -7.02
C ILE A 38 4.20 3.25 -7.83
N ARG A 39 3.68 2.08 -7.48
CA ARG A 39 2.52 1.49 -8.15
C ARG A 39 1.51 0.92 -7.17
N ILE A 40 0.25 0.94 -7.59
CA ILE A 40 -0.84 0.24 -6.88
C ILE A 40 -0.73 -1.24 -7.24
N THR A 41 -0.70 -2.10 -6.22
CA THR A 41 -0.67 -3.56 -6.37
C THR A 41 -1.99 -4.23 -6.02
N GLY A 42 -2.82 -3.56 -5.22
CA GLY A 42 -4.11 -4.10 -4.82
C GLY A 42 -5.11 -2.98 -4.54
N ILE A 43 -6.36 -3.25 -4.88
CA ILE A 43 -7.51 -2.41 -4.55
C ILE A 43 -8.54 -3.32 -3.91
N GLU A 44 -8.85 -3.07 -2.64
CA GLU A 44 -9.91 -3.78 -1.92
C GLU A 44 -11.09 -2.84 -1.73
N ASN A 45 -12.30 -3.29 -2.09
CA ASN A 45 -13.53 -2.56 -1.80
C ASN A 45 -14.49 -3.51 -1.08
N ALA A 46 -14.62 -3.32 0.24
CA ALA A 46 -15.47 -4.16 1.07
C ALA A 46 -16.96 -3.99 0.73
N PHE A 47 -17.38 -2.80 0.27
CA PHE A 47 -18.75 -2.54 -0.15
C PHE A 47 -19.07 -3.28 -1.45
N GLU A 48 -18.19 -3.18 -2.44
CA GLU A 48 -18.37 -3.90 -3.70
C GLU A 48 -18.40 -5.41 -3.48
N SER A 49 -17.55 -5.91 -2.56
CA SER A 49 -17.55 -7.32 -2.17
C SER A 49 -18.90 -7.77 -1.58
N LEU A 50 -19.58 -6.90 -0.81
CA LEU A 50 -20.91 -7.20 -0.28
C LEU A 50 -22.00 -7.13 -1.36
N LEU A 51 -21.91 -6.15 -2.26
CA LEU A 51 -22.90 -5.98 -3.33
C LEU A 51 -22.90 -7.16 -4.31
N GLY A 52 -21.78 -7.88 -4.46
CA GLY A 52 -21.72 -9.12 -5.22
C GLY A 52 -22.66 -10.23 -4.72
N TYR A 53 -23.16 -10.15 -3.48
CA TYR A 53 -24.15 -11.11 -2.95
C TYR A 53 -25.60 -10.67 -3.18
N VAL A 54 -25.83 -9.48 -3.72
CA VAL A 54 -27.14 -8.87 -3.93
C VAL A 54 -27.51 -8.96 -5.42
N PRO A 55 -28.80 -9.12 -5.80
CA PRO A 55 -29.20 -9.08 -7.20
C PRO A 55 -28.77 -7.78 -7.89
N GLU A 56 -28.34 -7.87 -9.16
CA GLU A 56 -27.70 -6.76 -9.89
C GLU A 56 -28.56 -5.48 -9.94
N SER A 57 -29.88 -5.62 -10.07
CA SER A 57 -30.82 -4.49 -10.09
C SER A 57 -30.77 -3.69 -8.78
N LEU A 58 -30.73 -4.37 -7.64
CA LEU A 58 -30.63 -3.75 -6.34
C LEU A 58 -29.19 -3.27 -6.06
N GLY A 59 -28.20 -4.04 -6.49
CA GLY A 59 -26.78 -3.67 -6.41
C GLY A 59 -26.51 -2.30 -7.04
N GLN A 60 -26.99 -2.07 -8.27
CA GLN A 60 -26.80 -0.80 -8.97
C GLN A 60 -27.48 0.39 -8.27
N THR A 61 -28.68 0.19 -7.73
CA THR A 61 -29.35 1.24 -6.94
C THR A 61 -28.56 1.60 -5.70
N ILE A 62 -28.05 0.60 -4.97
CA ILE A 62 -27.26 0.83 -3.75
C ILE A 62 -25.93 1.50 -4.09
N ARG A 63 -25.25 1.08 -5.17
CA ARG A 63 -24.03 1.72 -5.66
C ARG A 63 -24.25 3.21 -5.86
N CYS A 64 -25.31 3.60 -6.58
CA CYS A 64 -25.59 5.01 -6.85
C CYS A 64 -26.04 5.80 -5.63
N PHE A 65 -26.70 5.15 -4.68
CA PHE A 65 -27.12 5.82 -3.46
C PHE A 65 -25.95 6.18 -2.54
N TYR A 66 -24.93 5.33 -2.48
CA TYR A 66 -23.77 5.52 -1.60
C TYR A 66 -22.53 6.09 -2.30
N ASP A 67 -22.53 6.19 -3.63
CA ASP A 67 -21.48 6.90 -4.34
C ASP A 67 -21.69 8.41 -4.22
N ASN A 68 -21.16 8.99 -3.15
CA ASN A 68 -21.19 10.42 -2.90
C ASN A 68 -20.26 11.21 -3.84
N ASN A 69 -19.44 10.52 -4.65
CA ASN A 69 -18.53 11.12 -5.60
C ASN A 69 -19.06 10.94 -7.02
N SER A 70 -20.04 11.77 -7.41
CA SER A 70 -20.25 12.08 -8.83
C SER A 70 -19.09 12.96 -9.30
N THR A 71 -17.88 12.39 -9.38
CA THR A 71 -16.72 13.12 -9.87
C THR A 71 -16.95 13.41 -11.35
N LEU A 72 -17.34 14.65 -11.62
CA LEU A 72 -17.25 15.35 -12.91
C LEU A 72 -15.76 15.51 -13.31
N ILE A 73 -14.98 14.43 -13.26
CA ILE A 73 -13.63 14.44 -13.80
C ILE A 73 -13.81 14.47 -15.32
N SER A 74 -13.23 15.47 -15.97
CA SER A 74 -13.17 15.54 -17.42
C SER A 74 -12.35 14.36 -17.92
N HIS A 75 -13.02 13.26 -18.25
CA HIS A 75 -12.36 12.11 -18.81
C HIS A 75 -11.84 12.43 -20.21
N PRO A 76 -10.67 11.87 -20.60
CA PRO A 76 -10.21 11.97 -21.98
C PRO A 76 -11.32 11.48 -22.92
N SER A 77 -11.58 12.26 -23.97
CA SER A 77 -12.66 12.05 -24.93
C SER A 77 -12.68 10.60 -25.40
N GLY A 78 -13.75 9.87 -25.07
CA GLY A 78 -13.97 8.48 -25.51
C GLY A 78 -14.05 7.43 -24.40
N MET A 79 -13.62 7.72 -23.17
CA MET A 79 -13.82 6.84 -22.01
C MET A 79 -14.75 7.49 -20.99
N ARG A 80 -15.88 6.85 -20.71
CA ARG A 80 -16.76 7.22 -19.60
C ARG A 80 -16.55 6.18 -18.49
N PRO A 81 -16.17 6.57 -17.26
CA PRO A 81 -16.16 5.62 -16.16
C PRO A 81 -17.58 5.15 -15.89
N ASN A 82 -17.70 4.01 -15.24
CA ASN A 82 -18.98 3.58 -14.70
C ASN A 82 -19.47 4.63 -13.69
N GLN A 83 -20.68 5.12 -13.93
CA GLN A 83 -21.40 5.91 -12.95
C GLN A 83 -21.61 5.02 -11.71
N CYS A 84 -21.43 5.58 -10.51
CA CYS A 84 -21.66 4.87 -9.25
C CYS A 84 -20.64 3.74 -8.98
N SER A 85 -19.35 4.06 -8.99
CA SER A 85 -18.25 3.10 -8.86
C SER A 85 -17.79 2.87 -7.42
N LEU A 86 -18.34 3.61 -6.44
CA LEU A 86 -17.98 3.54 -5.01
C LEU A 86 -16.47 3.67 -4.76
N THR A 87 -15.75 4.35 -5.66
CA THR A 87 -14.28 4.46 -5.62
C THR A 87 -13.77 5.16 -4.37
N ALA A 88 -14.59 6.00 -3.73
CA ALA A 88 -14.30 6.63 -2.46
C ALA A 88 -14.06 5.62 -1.31
N HIS A 89 -14.58 4.39 -1.44
CA HIS A 89 -14.43 3.32 -0.45
C HIS A 89 -13.30 2.34 -0.76
N ASN A 90 -12.50 2.62 -1.79
CA ASN A 90 -11.36 1.78 -2.16
C ASN A 90 -10.24 1.91 -1.13
N VAL A 91 -9.74 0.76 -0.69
CA VAL A 91 -8.54 0.62 0.14
C VAL A 91 -7.39 0.17 -0.77
N TYR A 92 -6.36 0.99 -0.85
CA TYR A 92 -5.22 0.76 -1.76
C TYR A 92 -4.04 0.07 -1.06
N SER A 93 -3.42 -0.87 -1.77
CA SER A 93 -2.10 -1.42 -1.44
C SER A 93 -1.09 -0.97 -2.49
N PHE A 94 0.08 -0.55 -2.05
CA PHE A 94 1.11 0.00 -2.91
C PHE A 94 2.38 -0.86 -2.87
N GLU A 95 3.15 -0.84 -3.94
CA GLU A 95 4.53 -1.32 -4.00
C GLU A 95 5.41 -0.16 -4.46
N VAL A 96 6.38 0.17 -3.62
CA VAL A 96 7.36 1.22 -3.84
C VAL A 96 8.69 0.56 -4.17
N GLU A 97 9.26 0.92 -5.30
CA GLU A 97 10.56 0.48 -5.75
C GLU A 97 11.62 1.49 -5.34
N LEU A 98 12.61 1.03 -4.58
CA LEU A 98 13.64 1.87 -4.01
C LEU A 98 15.01 1.38 -4.50
N SER A 99 15.84 2.32 -4.91
CA SER A 99 17.25 2.07 -5.16
C SER A 99 18.06 2.14 -3.87
N GLY A 100 19.23 1.48 -3.89
CA GLY A 100 20.08 1.15 -2.76
C GLY A 100 20.51 2.30 -1.84
N PRO A 101 21.40 2.05 -0.85
CA PRO A 101 21.62 2.99 0.24
C PRO A 101 22.13 4.33 -0.28
N TYR A 102 21.32 5.37 -0.09
CA TYR A 102 21.69 6.71 -0.47
C TYR A 102 22.70 7.27 0.53
N GLY A 103 23.89 7.64 0.05
CA GLY A 103 24.93 8.29 0.86
C GLY A 103 26.07 7.38 1.35
N GLU A 104 26.06 6.08 1.03
CA GLU A 104 27.25 5.24 1.22
C GLU A 104 28.26 5.52 0.10
N ARG A 105 29.54 5.75 0.46
CA ARG A 105 30.67 5.90 -0.48
C ARG A 105 31.05 4.61 -1.21
N VAL A 106 30.30 3.54 -0.99
CA VAL A 106 30.49 2.27 -1.68
C VAL A 106 29.83 2.41 -3.05
N VAL A 107 30.66 2.71 -4.05
CA VAL A 107 30.31 2.59 -5.47
C VAL A 107 30.13 1.10 -5.76
N SER A 108 29.04 0.51 -5.25
CA SER A 108 28.57 -0.77 -5.74
C SER A 108 28.06 -0.53 -7.15
N SER A 109 28.71 -1.14 -8.15
CA SER A 109 28.44 -0.99 -9.58
C SER A 109 27.00 -1.32 -10.00
N SER A 110 26.18 -1.86 -9.09
CA SER A 110 24.74 -1.89 -9.16
C SER A 110 24.18 -1.36 -7.85
N LYS A 111 23.43 -0.25 -7.89
CA LYS A 111 22.59 0.14 -6.75
C LYS A 111 21.56 -0.96 -6.56
N GLY A 112 21.58 -1.62 -5.40
CA GLY A 112 20.61 -2.66 -5.08
C GLY A 112 19.18 -2.19 -5.21
N LEU A 113 18.31 -3.04 -5.72
CA LEU A 113 16.88 -2.76 -5.87
C LEU A 113 16.10 -3.37 -4.71
N LEU A 114 15.09 -2.67 -4.23
CA LEU A 114 14.21 -3.12 -3.17
C LEU A 114 12.75 -2.84 -3.53
N HIS A 115 11.86 -3.80 -3.21
CA HIS A 115 10.42 -3.59 -3.26
C HIS A 115 9.86 -3.49 -1.85
N VAL A 116 9.13 -2.40 -1.59
CA VAL A 116 8.49 -2.15 -0.30
C VAL A 116 6.98 -2.07 -0.49
N SER A 117 6.26 -2.99 0.13
CA SER A 117 4.80 -2.97 0.18
C SER A 117 4.31 -1.98 1.23
N ALA A 118 3.41 -1.09 0.84
CA ALA A 118 2.84 -0.08 1.72
C ALA A 118 1.31 -0.19 1.77
N THR A 119 0.75 0.03 2.95
CA THR A 119 -0.70 0.01 3.20
C THR A 119 -1.36 1.32 2.80
N HIS A 120 -2.70 1.32 2.71
CA HIS A 120 -3.51 2.51 2.40
C HIS A 120 -3.21 3.75 3.27
N ALA A 121 -2.75 3.56 4.51
CA ALA A 121 -2.33 4.65 5.40
C ALA A 121 -1.28 5.60 4.81
N PHE A 122 -0.47 5.13 3.85
CA PHE A 122 0.57 5.93 3.21
C PHE A 122 0.10 6.67 1.94
N THR A 123 -1.18 6.55 1.56
CA THR A 123 -1.72 7.10 0.29
C THR A 123 -1.38 8.57 0.09
N GLU A 124 -1.65 9.41 1.09
CA GLU A 124 -1.43 10.86 0.97
C GLU A 124 0.06 11.22 0.84
N MET A 125 0.95 10.46 1.49
CA MET A 125 2.39 10.66 1.38
C MET A 125 2.93 10.16 0.02
N LEU A 126 2.50 8.97 -0.41
CA LEU A 126 2.95 8.36 -1.66
C LEU A 126 2.50 9.14 -2.90
N LYS A 127 1.33 9.80 -2.86
CA LYS A 127 0.87 10.71 -3.93
C LYS A 127 1.80 11.91 -4.16
N LEU A 128 2.55 12.31 -3.14
CA LEU A 128 3.43 13.47 -3.17
C LEU A 128 4.88 13.12 -3.53
N LEU A 129 5.23 11.84 -3.53
CA LEU A 129 6.57 11.38 -3.90
C LEU A 129 6.68 11.19 -5.41
N ASP A 130 7.83 11.56 -5.96
CA ASP A 130 8.20 11.32 -7.36
C ASP A 130 9.47 10.47 -7.47
N GLU A 131 9.73 9.99 -8.68
CA GLU A 131 11.02 9.38 -9.03
C GLU A 131 12.19 10.32 -8.68
N GLY A 132 13.22 9.77 -8.05
CA GLY A 132 14.41 10.51 -7.63
C GLY A 132 14.34 11.05 -6.19
N ASP A 133 13.14 11.16 -5.58
CA ASP A 133 13.00 11.62 -4.21
C ASP A 133 13.75 10.72 -3.22
N ILE A 134 14.34 11.34 -2.19
CA ILE A 134 15.15 10.63 -1.19
C ILE A 134 14.33 10.46 0.07
N VAL A 135 14.10 9.21 0.43
CA VAL A 135 13.27 8.82 1.57
C VAL A 135 14.07 7.98 2.56
N GLN A 136 13.73 8.13 3.83
CA GLN A 136 14.15 7.25 4.90
C GLN A 136 12.94 6.45 5.38
N PHE A 137 13.12 5.14 5.50
CA PHE A 137 12.03 4.24 5.82
C PHE A 137 12.49 3.17 6.79
N VAL A 138 11.50 2.65 7.53
CA VAL A 138 11.65 1.44 8.33
C VAL A 138 10.70 0.41 7.73
N ALA A 139 11.23 -0.76 7.40
CA ALA A 139 10.45 -1.83 6.80
C ALA A 139 10.82 -3.19 7.38
N LEU A 140 9.89 -4.15 7.35
CA LEU A 140 10.04 -5.47 7.94
C LEU A 140 9.93 -6.58 6.88
N PHE A 141 10.63 -7.70 7.07
CA PHE A 141 10.47 -8.88 6.23
C PHE A 141 9.18 -9.62 6.60
N ASP A 142 8.09 -9.42 5.84
CA ASP A 142 6.76 -9.97 6.17
C ASP A 142 6.54 -11.38 5.57
N ASN A 143 6.96 -11.57 4.31
CA ASN A 143 6.56 -12.71 3.50
C ASN A 143 7.74 -13.59 3.10
N TYR A 144 7.52 -14.91 3.11
CA TYR A 144 8.41 -15.86 2.46
C TYR A 144 8.17 -15.90 0.95
N PRO A 145 9.19 -16.22 0.14
CA PRO A 145 10.60 -16.41 0.52
C PRO A 145 11.35 -15.07 0.65
N ILE A 146 12.15 -14.94 1.70
CA ILE A 146 12.94 -13.73 1.99
C ILE A 146 14.16 -13.59 1.08
N PHE A 147 14.70 -14.72 0.62
CA PHE A 147 15.94 -14.82 -0.15
C PHE A 147 15.77 -14.53 -1.66
N ARG A 148 14.58 -14.15 -2.13
CA ARG A 148 14.39 -13.74 -3.53
C ARG A 148 14.85 -12.31 -3.73
N TYR A 149 15.61 -12.08 -4.80
CA TYR A 149 15.99 -10.74 -5.25
C TYR A 149 15.02 -10.24 -6.33
N PRO A 150 14.61 -8.96 -6.31
CA PRO A 150 14.82 -7.99 -5.23
C PRO A 150 13.99 -8.35 -3.97
N PRO A 151 14.52 -8.10 -2.76
CA PRO A 151 13.82 -8.42 -1.52
C PRO A 151 12.50 -7.63 -1.42
N ARG A 152 11.50 -8.28 -0.81
CA ARG A 152 10.20 -7.67 -0.53
C ARG A 152 10.06 -7.38 0.96
N LEU A 153 9.91 -6.12 1.29
CA LEU A 153 9.72 -5.63 2.65
C LEU A 153 8.35 -5.00 2.80
N LYS A 154 7.84 -4.92 4.02
CA LYS A 154 6.61 -4.21 4.36
C LYS A 154 6.92 -2.92 5.09
N LEU A 155 6.41 -1.82 4.58
CA LEU A 155 6.61 -0.49 5.11
C LEU A 155 5.94 -0.35 6.48
N VAL A 156 6.73 0.08 7.46
CA VAL A 156 6.25 0.42 8.81
C VAL A 156 6.24 1.93 8.98
N GLN A 157 7.27 2.59 8.48
CA GLN A 157 7.44 4.02 8.60
C GLN A 157 8.10 4.58 7.35
N LEU A 158 7.64 5.76 6.94
CA LEU A 158 8.20 6.52 5.84
C LEU A 158 8.41 7.97 6.24
N GLU A 159 9.55 8.52 5.87
CA GLU A 159 9.96 9.89 6.10
C GLU A 159 10.63 10.44 4.83
N CYS A 160 10.20 11.61 4.40
CA CYS A 160 10.83 12.32 3.29
C CYS A 160 12.04 13.10 3.79
N ILE A 161 13.21 12.90 3.17
CA ILE A 161 14.41 13.70 3.45
C ILE A 161 14.55 14.81 2.40
N HIS A 162 14.48 14.44 1.12
CA HIS A 162 14.60 15.39 0.02
C HIS A 162 13.53 15.07 -1.02
N CYS A 163 12.43 15.83 -0.95
CA CYS A 163 11.34 15.73 -1.92
C CYS A 163 10.92 17.12 -2.35
N ASN A 164 10.96 17.37 -3.66
CA ASN A 164 10.76 18.71 -4.22
C ASN A 164 9.32 19.23 -3.99
N LYS A 165 8.33 18.34 -4.02
CA LYS A 165 6.91 18.68 -3.80
C LYS A 165 6.59 19.03 -2.34
N PHE A 166 7.25 18.39 -1.38
CA PHE A 166 7.04 18.66 0.05
C PHE A 166 7.58 20.03 0.48
N GLN A 167 8.72 20.44 -0.07
CA GLN A 167 9.32 21.74 0.23
C GLN A 167 8.47 22.91 -0.26
N LYS A 168 7.80 22.76 -1.41
CA LYS A 168 6.90 23.79 -1.96
C LYS A 168 5.64 23.99 -1.11
N ASN A 169 5.15 22.95 -0.44
CA ASN A 169 3.90 22.97 0.31
C ASN A 169 4.04 23.28 1.82
N ARG A 170 5.20 23.77 2.31
CA ARG A 170 5.45 24.06 3.75
C ARG A 170 5.19 22.89 4.72
N HIS A 171 5.23 21.65 4.24
CA HIS A 171 5.10 20.45 5.07
C HIS A 171 6.48 19.82 5.26
N SER A 172 7.32 20.45 6.09
CA SER A 172 8.77 20.16 6.14
C SER A 172 9.14 18.79 6.76
N HIS A 173 8.28 18.17 7.57
CA HIS A 173 8.56 16.88 8.19
C HIS A 173 7.28 16.05 8.39
N LEU A 174 6.86 15.32 7.35
CA LEU A 174 5.75 14.37 7.46
C LEU A 174 6.32 12.95 7.65
N ARG A 175 6.24 12.47 8.89
CA ARG A 175 6.56 11.09 9.27
C ARG A 175 5.26 10.32 9.41
N VAL A 176 5.02 9.40 8.49
CA VAL A 176 3.86 8.50 8.58
C VAL A 176 4.32 7.20 9.20
N THR A 177 3.64 6.78 10.25
CA THR A 177 3.86 5.48 10.90
C THR A 177 2.59 4.66 10.76
N SER A 178 2.70 3.45 10.22
CA SER A 178 1.62 2.49 10.24
C SER A 178 1.60 1.83 11.63
N SER A 179 1.00 2.52 12.60
CA SER A 179 0.80 1.99 13.94
C SER A 179 -0.42 1.08 13.97
N LYS A 180 -0.30 -0.11 13.39
CA LYS A 180 -0.97 -1.36 13.82
C LYS A 180 -0.69 -2.46 12.81
N MET A 181 0.06 -3.46 13.27
CA MET A 181 0.02 -4.81 12.73
C MET A 181 -1.46 -5.25 12.67
N ASP A 182 -1.99 -5.35 11.46
CA ASP A 182 -3.41 -5.44 11.16
C ASP A 182 -3.99 -6.82 11.53
N ARG A 183 -4.06 -7.14 12.82
CA ARG A 183 -4.66 -8.38 13.35
C ARG A 183 -6.11 -8.16 13.83
N THR A 184 -6.50 -6.91 14.03
CA THR A 184 -7.86 -6.50 14.47
C THR A 184 -8.70 -5.86 13.36
N GLY A 185 -8.12 -5.54 12.19
CA GLY A 185 -8.82 -4.83 11.11
C GLY A 185 -9.86 -5.65 10.36
N VAL A 186 -9.71 -6.99 10.29
CA VAL A 186 -10.65 -7.83 9.55
C VAL A 186 -12.04 -7.81 10.22
N TRP A 187 -12.09 -7.94 11.56
CA TRP A 187 -13.36 -7.90 12.29
C TRP A 187 -13.99 -6.51 12.28
N SER A 188 -13.21 -5.44 12.41
CA SER A 188 -13.78 -4.08 12.32
C SER A 188 -14.29 -3.74 10.91
N ARG A 189 -13.65 -4.24 9.85
CA ARG A 189 -14.12 -4.13 8.46
C ARG A 189 -15.43 -4.89 8.26
N ILE A 190 -15.54 -6.11 8.77
CA ILE A 190 -16.79 -6.91 8.74
C ILE A 190 -17.90 -6.23 9.54
N PHE A 191 -17.61 -5.72 10.75
CA PHE A 191 -18.62 -5.06 11.59
C PHE A 191 -19.11 -3.74 11.02
N ASN A 192 -18.22 -2.94 10.41
CA ASN A 192 -18.63 -1.73 9.70
C ASN A 192 -19.47 -2.06 8.45
N ALA A 193 -19.11 -3.13 7.74
CA ALA A 193 -19.86 -3.60 6.58
C ALA A 193 -21.22 -4.21 6.97
N PHE A 194 -21.31 -4.91 8.11
CA PHE A 194 -22.55 -5.44 8.67
C PHE A 194 -23.47 -4.34 9.20
N LYS A 195 -22.91 -3.32 9.87
CA LYS A 195 -23.64 -2.12 10.30
C LYS A 195 -24.30 -1.42 9.12
N PHE A 196 -23.62 -1.37 7.98
CA PHE A 196 -24.19 -0.84 6.73
C PHE A 196 -25.37 -1.67 6.23
N PHE A 197 -25.24 -3.00 6.17
CA PHE A 197 -26.36 -3.88 5.78
C PHE A 197 -27.57 -3.71 6.71
N PHE A 198 -27.35 -3.59 8.02
CA PHE A 198 -28.43 -3.34 8.98
C PHE A 198 -29.09 -1.97 8.79
N HIS A 199 -28.32 -0.91 8.55
CA HIS A 199 -28.89 0.39 8.20
C HIS A 199 -29.67 0.32 6.89
N PHE A 200 -29.23 -0.44 5.90
CA PHE A 200 -29.93 -0.61 4.63
C PHE A 200 -31.27 -1.35 4.78
N VAL A 201 -31.29 -2.48 5.51
CA VAL A 201 -32.51 -3.26 5.74
C VAL A 201 -33.50 -2.49 6.62
N PHE A 202 -33.05 -1.80 7.67
CA PHE A 202 -33.93 -1.22 8.68
C PHE A 202 -34.17 0.29 8.60
N ALA A 203 -33.33 1.09 7.92
CA ALA A 203 -33.60 2.52 7.71
C ALA A 203 -34.90 2.82 6.94
N PRO A 204 -35.32 2.05 5.91
CA PRO A 204 -36.61 2.30 5.26
C PRO A 204 -37.81 1.93 6.15
N PHE A 205 -37.66 1.07 7.16
CA PHE A 205 -38.75 0.72 8.09
C PHE A 205 -38.89 1.68 9.28
N ILE A 206 -37.86 2.48 9.60
CA ILE A 206 -37.89 3.43 10.73
C ILE A 206 -38.44 4.82 10.31
N ARG A 207 -38.58 5.10 9.01
CA ARG A 207 -39.23 6.32 8.49
C ARG A 207 -40.73 6.17 8.18
N ILE A 208 -41.32 5.02 8.48
CA ILE A 208 -42.77 4.82 8.40
C ILE A 208 -43.32 4.80 9.84
N ARG A 209 -43.36 5.99 10.45
CA ARG A 209 -44.34 6.35 11.48
C ARG A 209 -44.44 7.87 11.60
#